data_AF-A0A956QEN5-F1
#
_entry.id   AF-A0A956QEN5-F1
#
_cell.length_a   1.000
_cell.length_b   1.000
_cell.length_c   1.000
_cell.angle_alpha   90.00
_cell.angle_beta   90.00
_cell.angle_gamma   90.00
#
_symmetry.space_group_name_H-M   'P 1'
#
loop_
_entity.id
_entity.type
_entity.pdbx_description
1 polymer ?
#
loop_
_entity_poly.entity_id
_entity_poly.type
_entity_poly.pdbx_seq_one_letter_code
_entity_poly.pdbx_strand_id
1 'polypeptide(L)'
;RQVVLGLGGSMGGVPREGRFDITAASEIMAILALCTDLDDLRSRLGSIVVGFDYQGATVKASQLKIEDSLTVLLKDALLPNLAQTGEGNPAFIHAGPFANIAHGTNSVLATWMALDYADLVVQEAGFGSDLGGEKFLDIFCRVAGVVPACAVLVVTLRAIRYHAGVAASDINKPNPEAVRKGLANPLAHARLMKEFGLPVVVAINQMESDTPEELDIALSALREAGFAAHPNRVYAEGGEGGRELAQAVLAATQQPARLNPVYELEAPLTDKIESIVGRVYGGKAVNFSKKASNQLKQYEEAGYRNSYVCMAKTQYSFSDDPALVGRPDGFEVNIREVNLLAGAGFVVPVSGDMMTMPGLAKVPNLERIKLLEDGSVRLF
;
A
#
# COMPACT_ATOMS: atom_id res chain seq x y z
N ARG A 1 -18.13 11.07 -10.94
CA ARG A 1 -16.79 10.56 -11.31
C ARG A 1 -16.21 11.41 -12.42
N GLN A 2 -16.83 11.44 -13.60
CA GLN A 2 -16.54 12.40 -14.67
C GLN A 2 -17.57 13.52 -14.66
N VAL A 3 -17.13 14.75 -14.95
CA VAL A 3 -17.97 15.95 -15.02
C VAL A 3 -17.45 16.87 -16.13
N VAL A 4 -18.31 17.75 -16.63
CA VAL A 4 -17.89 18.91 -17.45
C VAL A 4 -17.96 20.14 -16.57
N LEU A 5 -16.86 20.88 -16.50
CA LEU A 5 -16.71 22.11 -15.71
C LEU A 5 -16.66 23.32 -16.65
N GLY A 6 -16.78 24.52 -16.08
CA GLY A 6 -16.57 25.76 -16.84
C GLY A 6 -17.72 26.15 -17.78
N LEU A 7 -18.93 25.67 -17.52
CA LEU A 7 -20.13 26.00 -18.29
C LEU A 7 -20.71 27.36 -17.83
N GLY A 8 -21.56 27.98 -18.68
CA GLY A 8 -22.23 29.25 -18.35
C GLY A 8 -21.70 30.48 -19.10
N GLY A 9 -21.00 30.29 -20.22
CA GLY A 9 -20.45 31.39 -21.03
C GLY A 9 -19.20 32.00 -20.42
N SER A 10 -18.87 33.25 -20.79
CA SER A 10 -17.61 33.90 -20.40
C SER A 10 -17.41 34.07 -18.89
N MET A 11 -18.50 34.24 -18.12
CA MET A 11 -18.46 34.32 -16.65
C MET A 11 -18.36 32.95 -15.97
N GLY A 12 -18.64 31.87 -16.72
CA GLY A 12 -18.65 30.49 -16.22
C GLY A 12 -17.30 29.79 -16.24
N GLY A 13 -16.27 30.41 -16.85
CA GLY A 13 -14.93 29.86 -16.99
C GLY A 13 -14.70 29.18 -18.35
N VAL A 14 -13.65 28.35 -18.42
CA VAL A 14 -13.27 27.63 -19.66
C VAL A 14 -13.84 26.21 -19.62
N PRO A 15 -14.72 25.82 -20.56
CA PRO A 15 -15.27 24.47 -20.62
C PRO A 15 -14.18 23.41 -20.71
N ARG A 16 -14.25 22.40 -19.84
CA ARG A 16 -13.32 21.26 -19.86
C ARG A 16 -13.91 20.04 -19.19
N GLU A 17 -13.41 18.87 -19.56
CA GLU A 17 -13.64 17.65 -18.80
C GLU A 17 -12.88 17.70 -17.47
N GLY A 18 -13.48 17.11 -16.44
CA GLY A 18 -12.93 17.04 -15.11
C GLY A 18 -13.38 15.79 -14.39
N ARG A 19 -12.79 15.55 -13.22
CA ARG A 19 -13.17 14.44 -12.35
C ARG A 19 -13.01 14.81 -10.89
N PHE A 20 -13.61 14.01 -10.02
CA PHE A 20 -13.38 14.04 -8.58
C PHE A 20 -12.89 12.66 -8.15
N ASP A 21 -11.84 12.67 -7.34
CA ASP A 21 -11.25 11.52 -6.66
C ASP A 21 -11.52 11.65 -5.15
N ILE A 22 -11.61 10.53 -4.42
CA ILE A 22 -11.76 10.59 -2.96
C ILE A 22 -10.50 11.23 -2.36
N THR A 23 -10.61 12.01 -1.29
CA THR A 23 -9.48 12.82 -0.78
C THR A 23 -8.21 12.03 -0.51
N ALA A 24 -8.34 10.79 -0.01
CA ALA A 24 -7.21 9.89 0.25
C ALA A 24 -6.45 9.43 -1.02
N ALA A 25 -7.07 9.58 -2.20
CA ALA A 25 -6.46 9.32 -3.51
C ALA A 25 -5.71 10.55 -4.07
N SER A 26 -5.73 11.69 -3.37
CA SER A 26 -5.03 12.92 -3.80
C SER A 26 -3.51 12.77 -3.69
N GLU A 27 -2.77 13.31 -4.65
CA GLU A 27 -1.31 13.42 -4.58
C GLU A 27 -0.87 14.18 -3.32
N ILE A 28 -1.65 15.17 -2.88
CA ILE A 28 -1.40 15.92 -1.64
C ILE A 28 -1.34 14.99 -0.42
N MET A 29 -2.18 13.94 -0.37
CA MET A 29 -2.12 12.95 0.73
C MET A 29 -0.83 12.14 0.68
N ALA A 30 -0.37 11.76 -0.53
CA ALA A 30 0.90 11.07 -0.69
C ALA A 30 2.11 11.96 -0.33
N ILE A 31 2.06 13.24 -0.70
CA ILE A 31 3.06 14.25 -0.30
C ILE A 31 3.09 14.40 1.22
N LEU A 32 1.93 14.54 1.87
CA LEU A 32 1.83 14.66 3.32
C LEU A 32 2.40 13.42 4.05
N ALA A 33 2.22 12.24 3.47
CA ALA A 33 2.82 11.01 4.01
C ALA A 33 4.33 10.91 3.78
N LEU A 34 4.89 11.52 2.73
CA LEU A 34 6.30 11.35 2.37
C LEU A 34 7.20 12.54 2.73
N CYS A 35 6.65 13.70 3.06
CA CYS A 35 7.45 14.87 3.37
C CYS A 35 8.24 14.69 4.69
N THR A 36 9.48 15.18 4.71
CA THR A 36 10.38 15.07 5.86
C THR A 36 10.33 16.24 6.82
N ASP A 37 9.81 17.38 6.36
CA ASP A 37 9.63 18.60 7.13
C ASP A 37 8.74 19.59 6.35
N LEU A 38 8.56 20.81 6.88
CA LEU A 38 7.72 21.84 6.28
C LEU A 38 8.30 22.40 4.95
N ASP A 39 9.62 22.47 4.82
CA ASP A 39 10.28 22.98 3.61
C ASP A 39 10.21 21.93 2.49
N ASP A 40 10.38 20.64 2.82
CA ASP A 40 10.15 19.53 1.89
C ASP A 40 8.68 19.45 1.47
N LEU A 41 7.73 19.60 2.41
CA LEU A 41 6.30 19.70 2.08
C LEU A 41 6.04 20.80 1.04
N ARG A 42 6.55 22.01 1.28
CA ARG A 42 6.42 23.15 0.36
C ARG A 42 7.03 22.85 -1.01
N SER A 43 8.24 22.30 -1.04
CA SER A 43 8.96 21.94 -2.27
C SER A 43 8.19 20.91 -3.11
N ARG A 44 7.65 19.88 -2.46
CA ARG A 44 6.84 18.84 -3.09
C ARG A 44 5.53 19.37 -3.63
N LEU A 45 4.82 20.20 -2.85
CA LEU A 45 3.59 20.87 -3.30
C LEU A 45 3.86 21.74 -4.53
N GLY A 46 4.96 22.50 -4.55
CA GLY A 46 5.38 23.28 -5.71
C GLY A 46 5.75 22.44 -6.94
N SER A 47 6.14 21.18 -6.74
CA SER A 47 6.56 20.25 -7.80
C SER A 47 5.40 19.48 -8.45
N ILE A 48 4.18 19.57 -7.90
CA ILE A 48 2.97 18.97 -8.51
C ILE A 48 2.82 19.46 -9.95
N VAL A 49 2.68 18.52 -10.89
CA VAL A 49 2.38 18.83 -12.29
C VAL A 49 0.86 18.90 -12.45
N VAL A 50 0.34 20.10 -12.70
CA VAL A 50 -1.11 20.35 -12.84
C VAL A 50 -1.63 20.13 -14.26
N GLY A 51 -0.74 20.06 -15.24
CA GLY A 51 -1.07 19.84 -16.64
C GLY A 51 0.11 20.02 -17.57
N PHE A 52 -0.18 20.12 -18.87
CA PHE A 52 0.79 20.38 -19.93
C PHE A 52 0.34 21.59 -20.74
N ASP A 53 1.29 22.41 -21.19
CA ASP A 53 1.00 23.49 -22.14
C ASP A 53 0.77 22.97 -23.56
N TYR A 54 0.49 23.87 -24.50
CA TYR A 54 0.27 23.53 -25.91
C TYR A 54 1.52 22.97 -26.61
N GLN A 55 2.70 23.18 -26.04
CA GLN A 55 3.98 22.65 -26.52
C GLN A 55 4.33 21.30 -25.87
N GLY A 56 3.53 20.84 -24.90
CA GLY A 56 3.74 19.58 -24.19
C GLY A 56 4.68 19.69 -23.00
N ALA A 57 5.10 20.89 -22.59
CA ALA A 57 5.90 21.09 -21.39
C ALA A 57 5.02 21.04 -20.13
N THR A 58 5.58 20.52 -19.03
CA THR A 58 4.87 20.40 -17.76
C THR A 58 4.61 21.77 -17.13
N VAL A 59 3.37 22.01 -16.70
CA VAL A 59 3.00 23.15 -15.87
C VAL A 59 2.97 22.72 -14.40
N LYS A 60 3.79 23.36 -13.56
CA LYS A 60 3.93 23.03 -12.13
C LYS A 60 3.13 23.99 -11.24
N ALA A 61 2.74 23.53 -10.05
CA ALA A 61 2.06 24.36 -9.05
C ALA A 61 2.87 25.61 -8.67
N SER A 62 4.21 25.52 -8.59
CA SER A 62 5.07 26.69 -8.31
C SER A 62 5.02 27.77 -9.39
N GLN A 63 4.75 27.40 -10.65
CA GLN A 63 4.55 28.38 -11.73
C GLN A 63 3.22 29.15 -11.57
N LEU A 64 2.27 28.57 -10.83
CA LEU A 64 1.02 29.23 -10.43
C LEU A 64 1.16 30.00 -9.10
N LYS A 65 2.31 29.90 -8.42
CA LYS A 65 2.62 30.57 -7.14
C LYS A 65 1.62 30.22 -6.02
N ILE A 66 1.23 28.94 -5.93
CA ILE A 66 0.23 28.45 -4.96
C ILE A 66 0.83 27.53 -3.88
N GLU A 67 2.10 27.19 -3.96
CA GLU A 67 2.78 26.28 -3.03
C GLU A 67 2.70 26.77 -1.58
N ASP A 68 2.89 28.06 -1.32
CA ASP A 68 2.80 28.63 0.03
C ASP A 68 1.38 28.55 0.58
N SER A 69 0.38 28.83 -0.25
CA SER A 69 -1.03 28.73 0.14
C SER A 69 -1.41 27.29 0.50
N LEU A 70 -0.93 26.31 -0.26
CA LEU A 70 -1.14 24.89 0.04
C LEU A 70 -0.41 24.48 1.33
N THR A 71 0.83 24.93 1.53
CA THR A 71 1.59 24.68 2.75
C THR A 71 0.88 25.24 3.97
N VAL A 72 0.32 26.46 3.91
CA VAL A 72 -0.44 27.06 5.02
C VAL A 72 -1.66 26.20 5.38
N LEU A 73 -2.39 25.69 4.39
CA LEU A 73 -3.56 24.83 4.63
C LEU A 73 -3.20 23.48 5.27
N LEU A 74 -1.97 23.01 5.09
CA LEU A 74 -1.49 21.72 5.58
C LEU A 74 -0.59 21.83 6.82
N LYS A 75 -0.30 23.05 7.30
CA LYS A 75 0.63 23.30 8.40
C LYS A 75 0.32 22.46 9.64
N ASP A 76 -0.94 22.47 10.08
CA ASP A 76 -1.34 21.71 11.27
C ASP A 76 -1.58 20.23 10.93
N ALA A 77 -2.03 19.94 9.71
CA ALA A 77 -2.19 18.58 9.19
C ALA A 77 -0.86 17.83 9.01
N LEU A 78 0.28 18.52 9.11
CA LEU A 78 1.62 17.95 9.10
C LEU A 78 1.99 17.25 10.42
N LEU A 79 1.30 17.58 11.51
CA LEU A 79 1.63 17.09 12.85
C LEU A 79 1.00 15.71 13.11
N PRO A 80 1.81 14.68 13.45
CA PRO A 80 1.28 13.36 13.83
C PRO A 80 0.29 13.42 14.99
N ASN A 81 -0.84 12.71 14.87
CA ASN A 81 -1.84 12.64 15.93
C ASN A 81 -1.52 11.49 16.89
N LEU A 82 -1.30 11.80 18.16
CA LEU A 82 -1.13 10.80 19.22
C LEU A 82 -2.49 10.31 19.72
N ALA A 83 -2.66 8.99 19.72
CA ALA A 83 -3.78 8.26 20.29
C ALA A 83 -3.24 7.10 21.15
N GLN A 84 -4.12 6.19 21.55
CA GLN A 84 -3.74 4.98 22.29
C GLN A 84 -4.53 3.76 21.83
N THR A 85 -3.97 2.58 22.02
CA THR A 85 -4.67 1.30 21.85
C THR A 85 -5.66 1.05 22.99
N GLY A 86 -6.49 0.00 22.88
CA GLY A 86 -7.41 -0.40 23.96
C GLY A 86 -6.72 -0.76 25.29
N GLU A 87 -5.40 -1.01 25.26
CA GLU A 87 -4.58 -1.33 26.43
C GLU A 87 -3.65 -0.17 26.84
N GLY A 88 -3.88 1.03 26.28
CA GLY A 88 -3.14 2.22 26.66
C GLY A 88 -1.74 2.37 26.05
N ASN A 89 -1.37 1.53 25.07
CA ASN A 89 -0.12 1.71 24.33
C ASN A 89 -0.21 2.94 23.41
N PRO A 90 0.82 3.80 23.34
CA PRO A 90 0.79 4.98 22.46
C PRO A 90 0.74 4.58 20.99
N ALA A 91 -0.06 5.29 20.20
CA ALA A 91 -0.23 5.02 18.78
C ALA A 91 -0.29 6.34 17.99
N PHE A 92 0.55 6.48 16.96
CA PHE A 92 0.41 7.59 16.01
C PHE A 92 -0.53 7.22 14.87
N ILE A 93 -1.47 8.11 14.56
CA ILE A 93 -2.39 7.99 13.42
C ILE A 93 -2.22 9.22 12.53
N HIS A 94 -1.55 9.08 11.39
CA HIS A 94 -1.19 10.23 10.56
C HIS A 94 -1.03 9.88 9.07
N ALA A 95 -1.68 10.69 8.22
CA ALA A 95 -1.87 10.44 6.80
C ALA A 95 -2.58 9.10 6.48
N GLY A 96 -2.92 8.90 5.21
CA GLY A 96 -3.62 7.69 4.75
C GLY A 96 -3.75 7.64 3.22
N PRO A 97 -2.63 7.61 2.48
CA PRO A 97 -2.66 7.48 1.03
C PRO A 97 -3.16 6.09 0.62
N PHE A 98 -3.81 6.02 -0.54
CA PHE A 98 -4.25 4.75 -1.13
C PHE A 98 -3.07 3.80 -1.42
N ALA A 99 -3.21 2.51 -1.11
CA ALA A 99 -2.16 1.52 -1.35
C ALA A 99 -2.09 0.99 -2.81
N ASN A 100 -3.03 1.36 -3.68
CA ASN A 100 -2.98 1.02 -5.11
C ASN A 100 -2.27 2.11 -5.92
N ILE A 101 -2.75 3.36 -5.84
CA ILE A 101 -2.24 4.50 -6.62
C ILE A 101 -1.20 5.35 -5.88
N ALA A 102 -0.91 4.99 -4.64
CA ALA A 102 0.18 5.52 -3.83
C ALA A 102 0.77 4.39 -2.97
N HIS A 103 1.65 4.75 -2.03
CA HIS A 103 2.49 3.80 -1.28
C HIS A 103 1.81 3.15 -0.07
N GLY A 104 0.64 3.65 0.36
CA GLY A 104 -0.22 2.92 1.29
C GLY A 104 0.25 2.82 2.74
N THR A 105 1.00 3.80 3.26
CA THR A 105 1.50 3.79 4.66
C THR A 105 1.18 5.10 5.37
N ASN A 106 1.31 5.13 6.70
CA ASN A 106 1.34 6.39 7.45
C ASN A 106 2.56 7.25 7.09
N SER A 107 2.62 8.46 7.64
CA SER A 107 3.66 9.43 7.30
C SER A 107 5.07 9.12 7.83
N VAL A 108 6.09 9.60 7.13
CA VAL A 108 7.50 9.65 7.56
C VAL A 108 7.66 10.31 8.93
N LEU A 109 7.03 11.48 9.14
CA LEU A 109 7.13 12.21 10.41
C LEU A 109 6.63 11.40 11.61
N ALA A 110 5.51 10.68 11.47
CA ALA A 110 4.99 9.80 12.52
C ALA A 110 5.94 8.62 12.80
N THR A 111 6.55 8.04 11.77
CA THR A 111 7.52 6.94 11.93
C THR A 111 8.79 7.42 12.63
N TRP A 112 9.36 8.56 12.22
CA TRP A 112 10.54 9.13 12.89
C TRP A 112 10.24 9.51 14.34
N MET A 113 9.11 10.15 14.59
CA MET A 113 8.70 10.48 15.96
C MET A 113 8.53 9.21 16.79
N ALA A 114 7.92 8.15 16.26
CA ALA A 114 7.82 6.88 16.98
C ALA A 114 9.20 6.28 17.29
N LEU A 115 10.14 6.30 16.33
CA LEU A 115 11.50 5.78 16.49
C LEU A 115 12.33 6.56 17.51
N ASP A 116 12.07 7.85 17.68
CA ASP A 116 12.74 8.68 18.70
C ASP A 116 12.25 8.39 20.13
N TYR A 117 11.01 7.89 20.29
CA TYR A 117 10.37 7.72 21.60
C TYR A 117 10.11 6.26 22.01
N ALA A 118 10.39 5.29 21.15
CA ALA A 118 10.17 3.87 21.44
C ALA A 118 11.30 2.97 20.92
N ASP A 119 11.65 1.95 21.70
CA ASP A 119 12.65 0.94 21.31
C ASP A 119 12.15 0.03 20.17
N LEU A 120 10.83 -0.11 20.04
CA LEU A 120 10.19 -0.91 19.02
C LEU A 120 8.97 -0.18 18.47
N VAL A 121 8.98 0.05 17.16
CA VAL A 121 7.88 0.67 16.41
C VAL A 121 7.25 -0.37 15.52
N VAL A 122 5.94 -0.57 15.67
CA VAL A 122 5.14 -1.39 14.76
C VAL A 122 4.48 -0.47 13.74
N GLN A 123 4.72 -0.75 12.47
CA GLN A 123 4.15 -0.01 11.34
C GLN A 123 3.56 -1.00 10.33
N GLU A 124 2.48 -0.60 9.67
CA GLU A 124 1.81 -1.39 8.64
C GLU A 124 1.84 -0.70 7.27
N ALA A 125 1.59 -1.50 6.24
CA ALA A 125 1.38 -1.06 4.87
C ALA A 125 0.12 -1.73 4.31
N GLY A 126 -0.66 -1.00 3.51
CA GLY A 126 -1.93 -1.49 2.99
C GLY A 126 -1.79 -2.59 1.91
N PHE A 127 -2.77 -3.49 1.84
CA PHE A 127 -2.79 -4.68 0.96
C PHE A 127 -1.71 -5.73 1.30
N GLY A 128 -1.44 -6.65 0.36
CA GLY A 128 -0.43 -7.69 0.51
C GLY A 128 1.00 -7.16 0.39
N SER A 129 1.97 -8.01 0.71
CA SER A 129 3.38 -7.64 0.65
C SER A 129 3.90 -7.38 -0.77
N ASP A 130 3.15 -7.79 -1.78
CA ASP A 130 3.37 -7.50 -3.19
C ASP A 130 2.98 -6.07 -3.59
N LEU A 131 2.13 -5.39 -2.82
CA LEU A 131 1.79 -3.99 -3.03
C LEU A 131 2.29 -3.13 -1.88
N GLY A 132 1.67 -3.21 -0.71
CA GLY A 132 2.06 -2.38 0.44
C GLY A 132 3.47 -2.68 0.92
N GLY A 133 3.83 -3.96 1.03
CA GLY A 133 5.18 -4.36 1.47
C GLY A 133 6.27 -3.87 0.53
N GLU A 134 6.13 -4.12 -0.78
CA GLU A 134 7.02 -3.61 -1.82
C GLU A 134 7.14 -2.09 -1.75
N LYS A 135 6.03 -1.36 -1.80
CA LYS A 135 6.06 0.12 -1.78
C LYS A 135 6.61 0.69 -0.49
N PHE A 136 6.36 0.02 0.64
CA PHE A 136 6.96 0.41 1.91
C PHE A 136 8.49 0.30 1.85
N LEU A 137 9.02 -0.74 1.23
CA LEU A 137 10.46 -0.98 1.15
C LEU A 137 11.15 -0.18 0.03
N ASP A 138 10.59 -0.19 -1.17
CA ASP A 138 11.14 0.44 -2.38
C ASP A 138 10.82 1.93 -2.51
N ILE A 139 9.86 2.47 -1.75
CA ILE A 139 9.52 3.90 -1.76
C ILE A 139 9.69 4.48 -0.36
N PHE A 140 8.83 4.09 0.60
CA PHE A 140 8.76 4.75 1.90
C PHE A 140 10.07 4.68 2.67
N CYS A 141 10.66 3.49 2.83
CA CYS A 141 11.90 3.30 3.59
C CYS A 141 13.09 4.07 2.99
N ARG A 142 13.14 4.19 1.66
CA ARG A 142 14.18 4.96 0.95
C ARG A 142 14.00 6.45 1.13
N VAL A 143 12.76 6.95 1.13
CA VAL A 143 12.45 8.36 1.41
C VAL A 143 12.73 8.70 2.88
N ALA A 144 12.29 7.83 3.79
CA ALA A 144 12.43 7.99 5.23
C ALA A 144 13.86 7.71 5.74
N GLY A 145 14.73 7.10 4.93
CA GLY A 145 16.06 6.69 5.35
C GLY A 145 16.06 5.66 6.49
N VAL A 146 15.06 4.76 6.53
CA VAL A 146 14.91 3.73 7.57
C VAL A 146 15.05 2.33 6.99
N VAL A 147 15.51 1.38 7.81
CA VAL A 147 15.58 -0.05 7.47
C VAL A 147 14.77 -0.82 8.51
N PRO A 148 13.72 -1.55 8.12
CA PRO A 148 12.96 -2.38 9.05
C PRO A 148 13.83 -3.49 9.66
N ALA A 149 13.68 -3.74 10.96
CA ALA A 149 14.42 -4.82 11.63
C ALA A 149 13.84 -6.22 11.33
N CYS A 150 12.54 -6.31 11.05
CA CYS A 150 11.87 -7.54 10.62
C CYS A 150 10.55 -7.22 9.89
N ALA A 151 10.02 -8.19 9.17
CA ALA A 151 8.66 -8.17 8.62
C ALA A 151 7.76 -9.18 9.35
N VAL A 152 6.54 -8.77 9.68
CA VAL A 152 5.48 -9.66 10.17
C VAL A 152 4.46 -9.88 9.06
N LEU A 153 4.36 -11.11 8.56
CA LEU A 153 3.36 -11.49 7.57
C LEU A 153 2.12 -12.04 8.26
N VAL A 154 1.00 -11.33 8.16
CA VAL A 154 -0.28 -11.75 8.73
C VAL A 154 -1.06 -12.60 7.74
N VAL A 155 -1.53 -13.77 8.18
CA VAL A 155 -2.31 -14.72 7.37
C VAL A 155 -3.46 -15.31 8.18
N THR A 156 -4.47 -15.88 7.51
CA THR A 156 -5.56 -16.64 8.16
C THR A 156 -5.75 -17.96 7.43
N LEU A 157 -6.18 -19.01 8.12
CA LEU A 157 -6.48 -20.29 7.46
C LEU A 157 -7.59 -20.15 6.42
N ARG A 158 -8.56 -19.27 6.67
CA ARG A 158 -9.59 -18.88 5.70
C ARG A 158 -9.01 -18.31 4.40
N ALA A 159 -8.04 -17.41 4.49
CA ALA A 159 -7.38 -16.84 3.31
C ALA A 159 -6.53 -17.90 2.58
N ILE A 160 -5.86 -18.79 3.31
CA ILE A 160 -5.11 -19.89 2.71
C ILE A 160 -6.06 -20.81 1.92
N ARG A 161 -7.22 -21.18 2.48
CA ARG A 161 -8.25 -21.95 1.76
C ARG A 161 -8.73 -21.21 0.50
N TYR A 162 -8.98 -19.90 0.58
CA TYR A 162 -9.33 -19.09 -0.58
C TYR A 162 -8.28 -19.17 -1.69
N HIS A 163 -6.99 -19.06 -1.33
CA HIS A 163 -5.88 -19.16 -2.26
C HIS A 163 -5.64 -20.57 -2.84
N ALA A 164 -6.31 -21.60 -2.33
CA ALA A 164 -6.37 -22.92 -2.95
C ALA A 164 -7.45 -23.04 -4.05
N GLY A 165 -8.27 -22.00 -4.23
CA GLY A 165 -9.41 -21.95 -5.14
C GLY A 165 -10.75 -22.30 -4.48
N VAL A 166 -10.85 -22.29 -3.14
CA VAL A 166 -12.13 -22.52 -2.46
C VAL A 166 -13.05 -21.31 -2.64
N ALA A 167 -14.30 -21.57 -3.03
CA ALA A 167 -15.30 -20.53 -3.25
C ALA A 167 -15.60 -19.74 -1.97
N ALA A 168 -15.86 -18.43 -2.10
CA ALA A 168 -16.12 -17.54 -0.96
C ALA A 168 -17.30 -17.99 -0.06
N SER A 169 -18.24 -18.77 -0.59
CA SER A 169 -19.32 -19.41 0.18
C SER A 169 -18.84 -20.49 1.15
N ASP A 170 -17.68 -21.09 0.88
CA ASP A 170 -17.21 -22.32 1.54
C ASP A 170 -15.89 -22.13 2.30
N ILE A 171 -15.21 -20.99 2.19
CA ILE A 171 -13.93 -20.72 2.88
C ILE A 171 -14.00 -20.76 4.42
N ASN A 172 -15.20 -20.70 5.00
CA ASN A 172 -15.41 -20.84 6.44
C ASN A 172 -15.52 -22.31 6.90
N LYS A 173 -15.57 -23.27 5.97
CA LYS A 173 -15.60 -24.70 6.28
C LYS A 173 -14.17 -25.23 6.38
N PRO A 174 -13.81 -25.96 7.45
CA PRO A 174 -12.50 -26.61 7.54
C PRO A 174 -12.22 -27.50 6.33
N ASN A 175 -11.02 -27.35 5.77
CA ASN A 175 -10.54 -28.11 4.63
C ASN A 175 -9.00 -28.20 4.67
N PRO A 176 -8.45 -29.18 5.41
CA PRO A 176 -7.01 -29.40 5.54
C PRO A 176 -6.26 -29.49 4.21
N GLU A 177 -6.88 -30.10 3.18
CA GLU A 177 -6.26 -30.24 1.86
C GLU A 177 -6.16 -28.91 1.12
N ALA A 178 -7.20 -28.07 1.21
CA ALA A 178 -7.13 -26.71 0.71
C ALA A 178 -6.07 -25.89 1.44
N VAL A 179 -5.88 -26.08 2.76
CA VAL A 179 -4.78 -25.42 3.48
C VAL A 179 -3.42 -25.82 2.89
N ARG A 180 -3.17 -27.13 2.68
CA ARG A 180 -1.93 -27.60 2.05
C ARG A 180 -1.65 -26.93 0.70
N LYS A 181 -2.64 -26.90 -0.18
CA LYS A 181 -2.52 -26.32 -1.52
C LYS A 181 -2.36 -24.79 -1.49
N GLY A 182 -3.09 -24.11 -0.61
CA GLY A 182 -3.13 -22.65 -0.52
C GLY A 182 -1.86 -22.01 0.04
N LEU A 183 -1.03 -22.78 0.76
CA LEU A 183 0.20 -22.31 1.38
C LEU A 183 1.22 -21.72 0.39
N ALA A 184 1.10 -22.04 -0.91
CA ALA A 184 1.92 -21.43 -1.95
C ALA A 184 1.87 -19.89 -1.92
N ASN A 185 0.72 -19.29 -1.57
CA ASN A 185 0.57 -17.84 -1.49
C ASN A 185 1.36 -17.21 -0.31
N PRO A 186 1.11 -17.56 0.98
CA PRO A 186 1.86 -16.97 2.08
C PRO A 186 3.35 -17.29 2.04
N LEU A 187 3.74 -18.47 1.52
CA LEU A 187 5.15 -18.78 1.30
C LEU A 187 5.80 -17.85 0.27
N ALA A 188 5.11 -17.48 -0.81
CA ALA A 188 5.62 -16.52 -1.78
C ALA A 188 5.80 -15.12 -1.15
N HIS A 189 4.82 -14.65 -0.37
CA HIS A 189 4.95 -13.38 0.35
C HIS A 189 6.09 -13.38 1.37
N ALA A 190 6.27 -14.47 2.14
CA ALA A 190 7.34 -14.59 3.11
C ALA A 190 8.73 -14.64 2.44
N ARG A 191 8.86 -15.36 1.32
CA ARG A 191 10.09 -15.39 0.52
C ARG A 191 10.42 -14.02 -0.07
N LEU A 192 9.42 -13.31 -0.58
CA LEU A 192 9.59 -11.95 -1.09
C LEU A 192 10.18 -11.03 -0.02
N MET A 193 9.61 -10.99 1.19
CA MET A 193 10.15 -10.15 2.29
C MET A 193 11.59 -10.55 2.68
N LYS A 194 11.92 -11.84 2.60
CA LYS A 194 13.29 -12.33 2.82
C LYS A 194 14.25 -11.91 1.70
N GLU A 195 13.81 -11.88 0.44
CA GLU A 195 14.60 -11.39 -0.70
C GLU A 195 14.92 -9.90 -0.59
N PHE A 196 13.98 -9.12 -0.04
CA PHE A 196 14.19 -7.74 0.38
C PHE A 196 15.22 -7.57 1.51
N GLY A 197 15.70 -8.66 2.12
CA GLY A 197 16.76 -8.66 3.12
C GLY A 197 16.27 -8.63 4.56
N LEU A 198 14.99 -8.92 4.82
CA LEU A 198 14.40 -8.87 6.15
C LEU A 198 14.28 -10.26 6.80
N PRO A 199 14.52 -10.37 8.12
CA PRO A 199 13.96 -11.45 8.94
C PRO A 199 12.43 -11.44 8.85
N VAL A 200 11.81 -12.63 8.76
CA VAL A 200 10.35 -12.76 8.57
C VAL A 200 9.74 -13.64 9.65
N VAL A 201 8.68 -13.13 10.29
CA VAL A 201 7.82 -13.86 11.21
C VAL A 201 6.41 -13.92 10.62
N VAL A 202 5.79 -15.10 10.61
CA VAL A 202 4.43 -15.30 10.09
C VAL A 202 3.46 -15.43 11.26
N ALA A 203 2.46 -14.56 11.28
CA ALA A 203 1.38 -14.54 12.26
C ALA A 203 0.11 -15.16 11.65
N ILE A 204 -0.33 -16.31 12.17
CA ILE A 204 -1.61 -16.91 11.77
C ILE A 204 -2.71 -16.40 12.69
N ASN A 205 -3.48 -15.42 12.22
CA ASN A 205 -4.65 -14.92 12.93
C ASN A 205 -5.71 -16.02 13.02
N GLN A 206 -5.94 -16.52 14.23
CA GLN A 206 -6.86 -17.62 14.49
C GLN A 206 -8.30 -17.12 14.56
N MET A 207 -9.21 -17.85 13.93
CA MET A 207 -10.65 -17.64 14.01
C MET A 207 -11.33 -18.82 14.71
N GLU A 208 -12.55 -18.61 15.22
CA GLU A 208 -13.34 -19.66 15.90
C GLU A 208 -13.60 -20.89 15.01
N SER A 209 -13.67 -20.71 13.68
CA SER A 209 -13.90 -21.78 12.71
C SER A 209 -12.67 -22.64 12.42
N ASP A 210 -11.49 -22.25 12.92
CA ASP A 210 -10.23 -22.91 12.58
C ASP A 210 -10.00 -24.17 13.41
N THR A 211 -9.54 -25.24 12.74
CA THR A 211 -9.28 -26.51 13.41
C THR A 211 -7.80 -26.66 13.83
N PRO A 212 -7.50 -27.40 14.92
CA PRO A 212 -6.12 -27.70 15.30
C PRO A 212 -5.32 -28.39 14.19
N GLU A 213 -5.95 -29.24 13.39
CA GLU A 213 -5.32 -29.92 12.25
C GLU A 213 -4.87 -28.92 11.17
N GLU A 214 -5.75 -28.02 10.74
CA GLU A 214 -5.40 -27.00 9.74
C GLU A 214 -4.30 -26.06 10.23
N LEU A 215 -4.35 -25.69 11.51
CA LEU A 215 -3.33 -24.85 12.14
C LEU A 215 -1.97 -25.55 12.15
N ASP A 216 -1.92 -26.82 12.54
CA ASP A 216 -0.69 -27.61 12.55
C ASP A 216 -0.08 -27.76 11.15
N ILE A 217 -0.91 -28.02 10.14
CA ILE A 217 -0.47 -28.09 8.73
C ILE A 217 0.19 -26.78 8.31
N ALA A 218 -0.46 -25.64 8.59
CA ALA A 218 0.06 -24.34 8.18
C ALA A 218 1.36 -23.99 8.92
N LEU A 219 1.40 -24.19 10.24
CA LEU A 219 2.59 -23.92 11.06
C LEU A 219 3.77 -24.80 10.64
N SER A 220 3.55 -26.10 10.47
CA SER A 220 4.60 -27.05 10.09
C SER A 220 5.18 -26.70 8.73
N ALA A 221 4.35 -26.45 7.72
CA ALA A 221 4.83 -26.10 6.38
C ALA A 221 5.62 -24.78 6.34
N LEU A 222 5.19 -23.76 7.10
CA LEU A 222 5.91 -22.49 7.19
C LEU A 222 7.28 -22.65 7.89
N ARG A 223 7.33 -23.47 8.94
CA ARG A 223 8.57 -23.77 9.69
C ARG A 223 9.53 -24.61 8.86
N GLU A 224 9.05 -25.61 8.13
CA GLU A 224 9.84 -26.41 7.18
C GLU A 224 10.43 -25.53 6.06
N ALA A 225 9.71 -24.49 5.64
CA ALA A 225 10.20 -23.50 4.69
C ALA A 225 11.19 -22.49 5.31
N GLY A 226 11.50 -22.61 6.60
CA GLY A 226 12.50 -21.80 7.31
C GLY A 226 11.98 -20.47 7.87
N PHE A 227 10.66 -20.34 8.10
CA PHE A 227 10.06 -19.15 8.69
C PHE A 227 9.60 -19.42 10.13
N ALA A 228 9.80 -18.45 11.02
CA ALA A 228 9.13 -18.47 12.33
C ALA A 228 7.63 -18.26 12.09
N ALA A 229 6.79 -19.14 12.65
CA ALA A 229 5.34 -19.08 12.48
C ALA A 229 4.62 -19.35 13.79
N HIS A 230 3.70 -18.46 14.15
CA HIS A 230 2.99 -18.46 15.43
C HIS A 230 1.49 -18.19 15.25
N PRO A 231 0.62 -18.84 16.04
CA PRO A 231 -0.77 -18.43 16.14
C PRO A 231 -0.87 -17.03 16.78
N ASN A 232 -1.88 -16.27 16.39
CA ASN A 232 -2.16 -14.95 16.92
C ASN A 232 -3.63 -14.85 17.33
N ARG A 233 -3.88 -14.53 18.61
CA ARG A 233 -5.23 -14.46 19.21
C ARG A 233 -5.56 -13.08 19.80
N VAL A 234 -4.81 -12.03 19.42
CA VAL A 234 -4.98 -10.68 19.96
C VAL A 234 -6.39 -10.10 19.85
N TYR A 235 -7.18 -10.54 18.87
CA TYR A 235 -8.58 -10.12 18.75
C TYR A 235 -9.44 -10.58 19.94
N ALA A 236 -9.25 -11.83 20.40
CA ALA A 236 -10.06 -12.43 21.46
C ALA A 236 -9.44 -12.25 22.86
N GLU A 237 -8.10 -12.21 22.94
CA GLU A 237 -7.34 -12.31 24.19
C GLU A 237 -6.51 -11.04 24.50
N GLY A 238 -6.62 -9.98 23.69
CA GLY A 238 -5.81 -8.77 23.85
C GLY A 238 -4.31 -9.05 23.69
N GLY A 239 -3.46 -8.25 24.34
CA GLY A 239 -2.01 -8.38 24.27
C GLY A 239 -1.47 -9.76 24.69
N GLU A 240 -2.14 -10.44 25.62
CA GLU A 240 -1.72 -11.78 26.07
C GLU A 240 -1.83 -12.81 24.94
N GLY A 241 -2.86 -12.70 24.08
CA GLY A 241 -3.02 -13.54 22.89
C GLY A 241 -1.96 -13.35 21.80
N GLY A 242 -1.13 -12.31 21.93
CA GLY A 242 -0.02 -12.00 21.03
C GLY A 242 1.37 -12.25 21.64
N ARG A 243 1.46 -12.74 22.88
CA ARG A 243 2.73 -12.83 23.63
C ARG A 243 3.81 -13.66 22.93
N GLU A 244 3.45 -14.83 22.42
CA GLU A 244 4.38 -15.70 21.68
C GLU A 244 4.86 -15.05 20.39
N LEU A 245 3.96 -14.41 19.64
CA LEU A 245 4.29 -13.67 18.43
C LEU A 245 5.23 -12.51 18.76
N ALA A 246 4.96 -11.75 19.82
CA ALA A 246 5.81 -10.63 20.25
C ALA A 246 7.24 -11.10 20.61
N GLN A 247 7.38 -12.23 21.29
CA GLN A 247 8.70 -12.82 21.58
C GLN A 247 9.43 -13.25 20.31
N ALA A 248 8.73 -13.85 19.35
CA ALA A 248 9.31 -14.24 18.07
C ALA A 248 9.74 -13.01 17.24
N VAL A 249 8.95 -11.94 17.26
CA VAL A 249 9.29 -10.66 16.62
C VAL A 249 10.53 -10.05 17.28
N LEU A 250 10.58 -9.96 18.61
CA LEU A 250 11.76 -9.47 19.33
C LEU A 250 13.01 -10.28 18.96
N ALA A 251 12.93 -11.61 18.92
CA ALA A 251 14.05 -12.44 18.50
C ALA A 251 14.45 -12.21 17.02
N ALA A 252 13.48 -11.97 16.13
CA ALA A 252 13.74 -11.66 14.72
C ALA A 252 14.44 -10.30 14.56
N THR A 253 14.12 -9.29 15.38
CA THR A 253 14.80 -7.97 15.33
C THR A 253 16.28 -8.04 15.69
N GLN A 254 16.74 -9.10 16.36
CA GLN A 254 18.15 -9.30 16.69
C GLN A 254 18.96 -9.91 15.53
N GLN A 255 18.30 -10.34 14.46
CA GLN A 255 18.96 -10.85 13.27
C GLN A 255 19.38 -9.69 12.35
N PRO A 256 20.44 -9.85 11.54
CA PRO A 256 20.82 -8.84 10.56
C PRO A 256 19.68 -8.58 9.57
N ALA A 257 19.29 -7.32 9.44
CA ALA A 257 18.36 -6.84 8.43
C ALA A 257 19.07 -5.85 7.51
N ARG A 258 18.72 -5.89 6.23
CA ARG A 258 19.14 -4.89 5.24
C ARG A 258 17.98 -4.63 4.29
N LEU A 259 18.00 -3.45 3.67
CA LEU A 259 17.07 -3.13 2.59
C LEU A 259 17.73 -3.45 1.26
N ASN A 260 17.18 -4.41 0.53
CA ASN A 260 17.56 -4.76 -0.83
C ASN A 260 16.45 -4.31 -1.81
N PRO A 261 16.50 -3.08 -2.35
CA PRO A 261 15.51 -2.62 -3.31
C PRO A 261 15.39 -3.54 -4.53
N VAL A 262 14.21 -3.61 -5.14
CA VAL A 262 14.06 -4.42 -6.36
C VAL A 262 14.60 -3.71 -7.60
N TYR A 263 14.83 -2.41 -7.53
CA TYR A 263 15.41 -1.62 -8.61
C TYR A 263 16.30 -0.46 -8.13
N GLU A 264 17.28 -0.11 -8.96
CA GLU A 264 18.09 1.10 -8.79
C GLU A 264 17.32 2.35 -9.21
N LEU A 265 17.55 3.48 -8.53
CA LEU A 265 16.75 4.70 -8.77
C LEU A 265 17.05 5.32 -10.15
N GLU A 266 18.24 5.12 -10.68
CA GLU A 266 18.74 5.70 -11.93
C GLU A 266 18.40 4.82 -13.16
N ALA A 267 17.88 3.62 -12.92
CA ALA A 267 17.43 2.71 -13.97
C ALA A 267 16.30 3.37 -14.81
N PRO A 268 16.18 3.01 -16.10
CA PRO A 268 15.02 3.40 -16.90
C PRO A 268 13.69 3.03 -16.22
N LEU A 269 12.65 3.82 -16.42
CA LEU A 269 11.34 3.58 -15.81
C LEU A 269 10.75 2.23 -16.25
N THR A 270 11.00 1.81 -17.49
CA THR A 270 10.61 0.48 -17.99
C THR A 270 11.26 -0.64 -17.19
N ASP A 271 12.57 -0.54 -16.96
CA ASP A 271 13.36 -1.58 -16.29
C ASP A 271 12.96 -1.70 -14.81
N LYS A 272 12.62 -0.59 -14.17
CA LYS A 272 12.05 -0.60 -12.81
C LYS A 272 10.72 -1.35 -12.75
N ILE A 273 9.82 -1.08 -13.70
CA ILE A 273 8.51 -1.75 -13.81
C ILE A 273 8.69 -3.25 -14.05
N GLU A 274 9.55 -3.61 -14.99
CA GLU A 274 9.88 -5.00 -15.31
C GLU A 274 10.50 -5.72 -14.11
N SER A 275 11.38 -5.04 -13.35
CA SER A 275 11.97 -5.59 -12.15
C SER A 275 10.93 -5.89 -11.07
N ILE A 276 9.98 -4.98 -10.83
CA ILE A 276 8.87 -5.24 -9.91
C ILE A 276 8.06 -6.44 -10.40
N VAL A 277 7.68 -6.49 -11.68
CA VAL A 277 6.89 -7.60 -12.22
C VAL A 277 7.63 -8.94 -12.10
N GLY A 278 8.93 -8.98 -12.40
CA GLY A 278 9.72 -10.21 -12.32
C GLY A 278 10.00 -10.64 -10.88
N ARG A 279 10.51 -9.74 -10.04
CA ARG A 279 11.02 -10.07 -8.70
C ARG A 279 9.93 -10.08 -7.62
N VAL A 280 8.94 -9.19 -7.72
CA VAL A 280 7.88 -9.07 -6.72
C VAL A 280 6.70 -9.95 -7.11
N TYR A 281 6.24 -9.85 -8.36
CA TYR A 281 5.06 -10.57 -8.80
C TYR A 281 5.37 -11.98 -9.30
N GLY A 282 6.56 -12.23 -9.82
CA GLY A 282 6.88 -13.49 -10.53
C GLY A 282 6.27 -13.56 -11.93
N GLY A 283 5.90 -12.42 -12.51
CA GLY A 283 5.43 -12.32 -13.88
C GLY A 283 6.56 -12.55 -14.87
N LYS A 284 6.22 -13.06 -16.05
CA LYS A 284 7.17 -13.40 -17.11
C LYS A 284 7.54 -12.19 -17.97
N ALA A 285 6.60 -11.29 -18.21
CA ALA A 285 6.79 -10.14 -19.08
C ALA A 285 5.84 -8.98 -18.72
N VAL A 286 6.16 -7.80 -19.25
CA VAL A 286 5.33 -6.60 -19.16
C VAL A 286 4.96 -6.13 -20.55
N ASN A 287 3.66 -5.93 -20.79
CA ASN A 287 3.14 -5.40 -22.04
C ASN A 287 2.74 -3.94 -21.84
N PHE A 288 3.40 -3.02 -22.55
CA PHE A 288 3.08 -1.61 -22.50
C PHE A 288 2.17 -1.22 -23.66
N SER A 289 1.06 -0.55 -23.36
CA SER A 289 0.26 0.10 -24.41
C SER A 289 1.07 1.22 -25.08
N LYS A 290 0.69 1.59 -26.32
CA LYS A 290 1.29 2.74 -27.01
C LYS A 290 1.22 4.03 -26.17
N LYS A 291 0.12 4.22 -25.42
CA LYS A 291 -0.04 5.37 -24.51
C LYS A 291 0.98 5.31 -23.38
N ALA A 292 1.10 4.16 -22.72
CA ALA A 292 2.05 3.95 -21.62
C ALA A 292 3.49 4.16 -22.07
N SER A 293 3.90 3.58 -23.21
CA SER A 293 5.26 3.76 -23.75
C SER A 293 5.58 5.22 -24.06
N ASN A 294 4.63 5.96 -24.64
CA ASN A 294 4.81 7.39 -24.91
C ASN A 294 4.93 8.22 -23.62
N GLN A 295 4.10 7.91 -22.61
CA GLN A 295 4.14 8.61 -21.32
C GLN A 295 5.46 8.37 -20.59
N LEU A 296 5.94 7.12 -20.53
CA LEU A 296 7.23 6.79 -19.92
C LEU A 296 8.37 7.57 -20.56
N LYS A 297 8.44 7.57 -21.90
CA LYS A 297 9.43 8.35 -22.65
C LYS A 297 9.34 9.85 -22.34
N GLN A 298 8.13 10.41 -22.38
CA GLN A 298 7.90 11.82 -22.08
C GLN A 298 8.35 12.18 -20.65
N TYR A 299 8.08 11.31 -19.67
CA TYR A 299 8.48 11.54 -18.28
C TYR A 299 10.00 11.48 -18.10
N GLU A 300 10.69 10.56 -18.76
CA GLU A 300 12.15 10.54 -18.76
C GLU A 300 12.76 11.79 -19.40
N GLU A 301 12.25 12.20 -20.56
CA GLU A 301 12.69 13.43 -21.27
C GLU A 301 12.41 14.70 -20.44
N ALA A 302 11.35 14.71 -19.64
CA ALA A 302 11.00 15.79 -18.73
C ALA A 302 11.76 15.74 -17.38
N GLY A 303 12.71 14.81 -17.21
CA GLY A 303 13.59 14.73 -16.04
C GLY A 303 13.06 13.87 -14.88
N TYR A 304 12.00 13.10 -15.08
CA TYR A 304 11.39 12.24 -14.05
C TYR A 304 11.92 10.80 -14.07
N ARG A 305 13.03 10.53 -14.77
CA ARG A 305 13.66 9.20 -14.83
C ARG A 305 13.94 8.60 -13.45
N ASN A 306 14.38 9.44 -12.51
CA ASN A 306 14.71 9.01 -11.15
C ASN A 306 13.51 8.92 -10.20
N SER A 307 12.28 8.96 -10.73
CA SER A 307 11.07 8.71 -9.94
C SER A 307 11.04 7.26 -9.44
N TYR A 308 10.46 7.03 -8.26
CA TYR A 308 10.10 5.68 -7.85
C TYR A 308 8.94 5.16 -8.72
N VAL A 309 8.69 3.85 -8.66
CA VAL A 309 7.56 3.22 -9.36
C VAL A 309 6.55 2.71 -8.34
N CYS A 310 5.33 3.23 -8.40
CA CYS A 310 4.21 2.79 -7.56
C CYS A 310 3.19 2.04 -8.42
N MET A 311 3.34 0.72 -8.50
CA MET A 311 2.48 -0.12 -9.34
C MET A 311 1.02 -0.09 -8.88
N ALA A 312 0.12 0.09 -9.82
CA ALA A 312 -1.31 0.19 -9.58
C ALA A 312 -2.02 -0.99 -10.27
N LYS A 313 -2.24 -2.07 -9.51
CA LYS A 313 -2.88 -3.32 -9.96
C LYS A 313 -3.90 -3.81 -8.94
N THR A 314 -4.59 -4.89 -9.26
CA THR A 314 -5.44 -5.61 -8.30
C THR A 314 -4.65 -6.06 -7.07
N GLN A 315 -5.25 -5.94 -5.90
CA GLN A 315 -4.72 -6.45 -4.64
C GLN A 315 -5.06 -7.93 -4.38
N TYR A 316 -5.86 -8.56 -5.26
CA TYR A 316 -6.36 -9.92 -5.04
C TYR A 316 -5.47 -11.02 -5.62
N SER A 317 -4.43 -10.64 -6.37
CA SER A 317 -3.53 -11.55 -7.08
C SER A 317 -2.14 -10.94 -7.20
N PHE A 318 -1.10 -11.79 -7.28
CA PHE A 318 0.23 -11.36 -7.72
C PHE A 318 0.20 -10.83 -9.17
N SER A 319 -0.67 -11.37 -10.02
CA SER A 319 -0.89 -10.88 -11.39
C SER A 319 -1.78 -9.63 -11.43
N ASP A 320 -2.04 -9.13 -12.64
CA ASP A 320 -3.05 -8.11 -12.91
C ASP A 320 -4.48 -8.66 -13.06
N ASP A 321 -4.66 -9.99 -13.02
CA ASP A 321 -5.95 -10.67 -13.05
C ASP A 321 -6.39 -11.08 -11.63
N PRO A 322 -7.47 -10.49 -11.08
CA PRO A 322 -7.97 -10.81 -9.75
C PRO A 322 -8.47 -12.26 -9.59
N ALA A 323 -8.74 -12.98 -10.68
CA ALA A 323 -9.20 -14.37 -10.62
C ALA A 323 -8.05 -15.37 -10.37
N LEU A 324 -6.80 -14.98 -10.63
CA LEU A 324 -5.62 -15.85 -10.50
C LEU A 324 -5.10 -15.89 -9.06
N VAL A 325 -5.84 -16.55 -8.17
CA VAL A 325 -5.47 -16.69 -6.76
C VAL A 325 -4.28 -17.64 -6.55
N GLY A 326 -3.65 -17.56 -5.37
CA GLY A 326 -2.59 -18.48 -4.98
C GLY A 326 -1.22 -17.92 -5.32
N ARG A 327 -0.41 -18.73 -6.02
CA ARG A 327 0.85 -18.31 -6.63
C ARG A 327 0.78 -18.62 -8.14
N PRO A 328 0.18 -17.73 -8.96
CA PRO A 328 0.15 -17.94 -10.40
C PRO A 328 1.56 -17.82 -10.99
N ASP A 329 1.83 -18.55 -12.06
CA ASP A 329 3.11 -18.55 -12.77
C ASP A 329 2.89 -18.27 -14.27
N GLY A 330 3.92 -17.73 -14.93
CA GLY A 330 3.94 -17.56 -16.39
C GLY A 330 2.99 -16.49 -16.95
N PHE A 331 2.39 -15.67 -16.08
CA PHE A 331 1.51 -14.56 -16.48
C PHE A 331 2.31 -13.34 -16.96
N GLU A 332 1.64 -12.45 -17.68
CA GLU A 332 2.18 -11.18 -18.15
C GLU A 332 1.35 -10.05 -17.55
N VAL A 333 1.97 -8.89 -17.28
CA VAL A 333 1.28 -7.72 -16.73
C VAL A 333 1.09 -6.67 -17.81
N ASN A 334 -0.14 -6.17 -17.97
CA ASN A 334 -0.49 -5.21 -19.00
C ASN A 334 -0.60 -3.80 -18.43
N ILE A 335 0.23 -2.87 -18.90
CA ILE A 335 0.26 -1.46 -18.49
C ILE A 335 -0.47 -0.61 -19.52
N ARG A 336 -1.64 -0.09 -19.16
CA ARG A 336 -2.49 0.69 -20.06
C ARG A 336 -2.10 2.16 -20.14
N GLU A 337 -1.66 2.72 -19.03
CA GLU A 337 -1.21 4.11 -18.90
C GLU A 337 -0.27 4.24 -17.71
N VAL A 338 0.46 5.35 -17.67
CA VAL A 338 1.33 5.72 -16.55
C VAL A 338 0.97 7.13 -16.12
N ASN A 339 0.63 7.32 -14.85
CA ASN A 339 0.40 8.65 -14.29
C ASN A 339 1.67 9.14 -13.59
N LEU A 340 1.85 10.46 -13.54
CA LEU A 340 2.97 11.09 -12.85
C LEU A 340 2.46 11.79 -11.59
N LEU A 341 2.99 11.42 -10.42
CA LEU A 341 2.82 12.16 -9.16
C LEU A 341 4.16 12.80 -8.80
N ALA A 342 4.48 13.91 -9.47
CA ALA A 342 5.78 14.57 -9.43
C ALA A 342 6.15 15.14 -8.05
N GLY A 343 5.18 15.66 -7.29
CA GLY A 343 5.40 16.12 -5.93
C GLY A 343 5.59 14.97 -4.95
N ALA A 344 4.87 13.86 -5.15
CA ALA A 344 5.09 12.64 -4.37
C ALA A 344 6.41 11.93 -4.75
N GLY A 345 6.93 12.16 -5.96
CA GLY A 345 8.22 11.67 -6.43
C GLY A 345 8.15 10.30 -7.11
N PHE A 346 6.99 9.89 -7.61
CA PHE A 346 6.82 8.58 -8.25
C PHE A 346 5.91 8.59 -9.47
N VAL A 347 6.14 7.63 -10.37
CA VAL A 347 5.22 7.29 -11.46
C VAL A 347 4.31 6.16 -11.04
N VAL A 348 3.10 6.11 -11.59
CA VAL A 348 2.05 5.15 -11.26
C VAL A 348 1.65 4.40 -12.54
N PRO A 349 2.33 3.29 -12.87
CA PRO A 349 1.92 2.41 -13.95
C PRO A 349 0.62 1.71 -13.58
N VAL A 350 -0.37 1.81 -14.47
CA VAL A 350 -1.71 1.31 -14.20
C VAL A 350 -1.97 0.05 -14.99
N SER A 351 -2.36 -1.00 -14.27
CA SER A 351 -2.81 -2.27 -14.78
C SER A 351 -4.25 -2.53 -14.33
N GLY A 352 -5.11 -2.92 -15.28
CA GLY A 352 -6.54 -3.08 -15.05
C GLY A 352 -7.30 -1.77 -14.75
N ASP A 353 -8.58 -1.91 -14.41
CA ASP A 353 -9.43 -0.79 -14.04
C ASP A 353 -9.22 -0.40 -12.57
N MET A 354 -9.03 0.90 -12.32
CA MET A 354 -8.84 1.41 -10.96
C MET A 354 -9.94 2.38 -10.58
N MET A 355 -10.41 2.24 -9.34
CA MET A 355 -11.45 3.08 -8.77
C MET A 355 -10.85 4.05 -7.75
N THR A 356 -10.70 5.31 -8.15
CA THR A 356 -10.26 6.42 -7.28
C THR A 356 -11.42 7.13 -6.58
N MET A 357 -12.66 6.78 -6.92
CA MET A 357 -13.87 7.33 -6.33
C MET A 357 -14.91 6.20 -6.13
N PRO A 358 -14.89 5.51 -4.98
CA PRO A 358 -15.87 4.48 -4.67
C PRO A 358 -17.29 5.06 -4.62
N GLY A 359 -18.27 4.26 -5.00
CA GLY A 359 -19.69 4.60 -4.86
C GLY A 359 -20.25 4.11 -3.52
N LEU A 360 -21.44 4.57 -3.15
CA LEU A 360 -22.19 3.99 -2.04
C LEU A 360 -22.80 2.64 -2.43
N ALA A 361 -22.89 1.72 -1.48
CA ALA A 361 -23.63 0.47 -1.65
C ALA A 361 -25.15 0.73 -1.75
N LYS A 362 -25.91 -0.25 -2.25
CA LYS A 362 -27.39 -0.17 -2.34
C LYS A 362 -28.05 0.14 -1.00
N VAL A 363 -27.52 -0.43 0.08
CA VAL A 363 -27.91 -0.13 1.46
C VAL A 363 -26.65 0.38 2.18
N PRO A 364 -26.44 1.70 2.20
CA PRO A 364 -25.25 2.30 2.80
C PRO A 364 -25.31 2.25 4.33
N ASN A 365 -24.14 2.20 4.98
CA ASN A 365 -24.05 2.18 6.45
C ASN A 365 -24.65 3.44 7.11
N LEU A 366 -24.82 4.55 6.38
CA LEU A 366 -25.47 5.77 6.87
C LEU A 366 -26.89 5.52 7.41
N GLU A 367 -27.59 4.50 6.93
CA GLU A 367 -28.94 4.15 7.42
C GLU A 367 -28.91 3.56 8.84
N ARG A 368 -27.76 3.06 9.28
CA ARG A 368 -27.55 2.49 10.61
C ARG A 368 -27.03 3.50 11.63
N ILE A 369 -26.49 4.63 11.15
CA ILE A 369 -25.93 5.67 12.02
C ILE A 369 -27.07 6.35 12.78
N LYS A 370 -26.99 6.31 14.12
CA LYS A 370 -28.01 6.90 14.99
C LYS A 370 -27.39 7.57 16.20
N LEU A 371 -27.98 8.70 16.60
CA LEU A 371 -27.82 9.26 17.94
C LEU A 371 -28.87 8.61 18.85
N LEU A 372 -28.43 7.92 19.88
CA LEU A 372 -29.30 7.26 20.85
C LEU A 372 -29.80 8.29 21.88
N GLU A 373 -30.85 7.93 22.63
CA GLU A 373 -31.50 8.84 23.60
C GLU A 373 -30.56 9.29 24.73
N ASP A 374 -29.55 8.48 25.05
CA ASP A 374 -28.51 8.79 26.04
C ASP A 374 -27.38 9.67 25.48
N GLY A 375 -27.48 10.11 24.22
CA GLY A 375 -26.46 10.90 23.53
C GLY A 375 -25.30 10.08 22.94
N SER A 376 -25.30 8.76 23.10
CA SER A 376 -24.29 7.89 22.48
C SER A 376 -24.53 7.68 20.98
N VAL A 377 -23.47 7.43 20.22
CA VAL A 377 -23.53 7.24 18.77
C VAL A 377 -23.43 5.77 18.42
N ARG A 378 -24.39 5.25 17.64
CA ARG A 378 -24.29 3.96 16.97
C ARG A 378 -23.76 4.17 15.55
N LEU A 379 -22.62 3.56 15.22
CA LEU A 379 -21.96 3.70 13.92
C LEU A 379 -22.09 2.48 12.99
N PHE A 380 -22.40 1.28 13.52
CA PHE A 380 -22.39 0.01 12.77
C PHE A 380 -23.61 -0.87 13.06
#